data_AF-A0A960WKS9-F1
#
_entry.id   AF-A0A960WKS9-F1
#
_cell.length_a   1.000
_cell.length_b   1.000
_cell.length_c   1.000
_cell.angle_alpha   90.00
_cell.angle_beta   90.00
_cell.angle_gamma   90.00
#
_symmetry.space_group_name_H-M   'P 1'
#
loop_
_entity.id
_entity.type
_entity.pdbx_description
1 polymer ?
#
loop_
_entity_poly.entity_id
_entity_poly.type
_entity_poly.pdbx_seq_one_letter_code
_entity_poly.pdbx_strand_id
1 'polypeptide(L)'
;MSMIDDVSALGDMIGRNPKVALELMPSAIAGYVMNGGKQDTLRITSGHAVHYDWTYENTGNPEFKKLYRRAYKAQWDAEDLPWTESVDTGNLEKPIFPEKYVPGFGQSFYPKDKAMRETILHSTISWMLSQFLHGEQGALYIAGETVEATPWFDAKLYGSTQVVDEGRHVEVFSRYLLTKLQKLYHVNDNLFVILRSITSGSDWDLKFLGMQIMIEGLALGAFGMIYKYTHEPLLKELLKLVIADEARHVHYGVVALRDYFTKEISESKRRDREDWAYEVSVLLRNRFQFMEIYEEYFAHAISRTEWLKMVDSSTIMQDFRTQLFTRMVPNLKQIGLLSDRIRPKYEQLGILKFEHGKSADHLTAEDLIA
;
A
#
# COMPACT_ATOMS: atom_id res chain seq x y z
N MET A 1 15.58 -15.15 -6.34
CA MET A 1 16.35 -14.11 -5.61
C MET A 1 17.78 -14.58 -5.31
N SER A 2 18.81 -13.84 -5.73
CA SER A 2 20.20 -14.15 -5.39
C SER A 2 20.67 -13.29 -4.22
N MET A 3 21.48 -13.85 -3.31
CA MET A 3 22.01 -13.15 -2.12
C MET A 3 22.76 -11.85 -2.44
N ILE A 4 23.27 -11.71 -3.68
CA ILE A 4 24.00 -10.52 -4.15
C ILE A 4 23.05 -9.33 -4.36
N ASP A 5 21.83 -9.59 -4.83
CA ASP A 5 20.83 -8.56 -5.11
C ASP A 5 20.26 -7.95 -3.82
N ASP A 6 20.08 -8.79 -2.79
CA ASP A 6 19.62 -8.39 -1.46
C ASP A 6 20.61 -7.45 -0.76
N VAL A 7 21.91 -7.71 -0.95
CA VAL A 7 23.00 -6.87 -0.44
C VAL A 7 23.04 -5.53 -1.15
N SER A 8 22.72 -5.46 -2.44
CA SER A 8 22.64 -4.20 -3.18
C SER A 8 21.51 -3.31 -2.67
N ALA A 9 20.32 -3.87 -2.43
CA ALA A 9 19.18 -3.11 -1.91
C ALA A 9 19.46 -2.51 -0.53
N LEU A 10 20.17 -3.25 0.34
CA LEU A 10 20.64 -2.77 1.64
C LEU A 10 21.69 -1.66 1.50
N GLY A 11 22.66 -1.83 0.58
CA GLY A 11 23.70 -0.83 0.31
C GLY A 11 23.11 0.50 -0.20
N ASP A 12 22.15 0.44 -1.12
CA ASP A 12 21.48 1.62 -1.66
C ASP A 12 20.72 2.39 -0.58
N MET A 13 20.07 1.68 0.35
CA MET A 13 19.37 2.30 1.49
C MET A 13 20.33 3.05 2.41
N ILE A 14 21.47 2.42 2.75
CA ILE A 14 22.53 3.05 3.56
C ILE A 14 23.08 4.29 2.85
N GLY A 15 23.31 4.20 1.53
CA GLY A 15 23.83 5.30 0.72
C GLY A 15 22.92 6.53 0.68
N ARG A 16 21.59 6.35 0.76
CA ARG A 16 20.63 7.48 0.75
C ARG A 16 20.43 8.12 2.12
N ASN A 17 20.30 7.31 3.17
CA ASN A 17 20.18 7.79 4.55
C ASN A 17 20.61 6.71 5.58
N PRO A 18 21.82 6.81 6.16
CA PRO A 18 22.31 5.82 7.13
C PRO A 18 21.45 5.67 8.39
N LYS A 19 20.80 6.75 8.84
CA LYS A 19 19.97 6.73 10.05
C LYS A 19 18.68 5.93 9.79
N VAL A 20 17.97 6.26 8.72
CA VAL A 20 16.75 5.52 8.34
C VAL A 20 17.09 4.08 7.96
N ALA A 21 18.23 3.85 7.31
CA ALA A 21 18.69 2.50 7.00
C ALA A 21 18.85 1.66 8.27
N LEU A 22 19.43 2.21 9.35
CA LEU A 22 19.56 1.51 10.62
C LEU A 22 18.21 1.11 11.22
N GLU A 23 17.19 1.99 11.11
CA GLU A 23 15.84 1.72 11.59
C GLU A 23 15.14 0.61 10.77
N LEU A 24 15.30 0.62 9.45
CA LEU A 24 14.68 -0.37 8.56
C LEU A 24 15.46 -1.70 8.46
N MET A 25 16.75 -1.70 8.83
CA MET A 25 17.67 -2.82 8.63
C MET A 25 17.20 -4.14 9.26
N PRO A 26 16.67 -4.19 10.50
CA PRO A 26 16.17 -5.44 11.08
C PRO A 26 15.05 -6.05 10.23
N SER A 27 14.15 -5.22 9.70
CA SER A 27 13.07 -5.67 8.82
C SER A 27 13.60 -6.07 7.44
N ALA A 28 14.55 -5.31 6.90
CA ALA A 28 15.20 -5.60 5.62
C ALA A 28 15.97 -6.93 5.63
N ILE A 29 16.71 -7.23 6.70
CA ILE A 29 17.37 -8.53 6.88
C ILE A 29 16.33 -9.64 7.00
N ALA A 30 15.28 -9.44 7.80
CA ALA A 30 14.23 -10.44 7.98
C ALA A 30 13.51 -10.77 6.66
N GLY A 31 13.31 -9.78 5.79
CA GLY A 31 12.71 -9.95 4.46
C GLY A 31 13.70 -10.54 3.47
N TYR A 32 14.66 -9.73 3.02
CA TYR A 32 15.55 -10.05 1.91
C TYR A 32 16.49 -11.24 2.20
N VAL A 33 17.01 -11.36 3.42
CA VAL A 33 18.02 -12.39 3.75
C VAL A 33 17.38 -13.63 4.36
N MET A 34 16.49 -13.45 5.32
CA MET A 34 15.87 -14.56 6.07
C MET A 34 14.61 -15.12 5.39
N ASN A 35 14.16 -14.51 4.29
CA ASN A 35 12.96 -14.91 3.56
C ASN A 35 11.70 -14.97 4.45
N GLY A 36 11.58 -14.06 5.41
CA GLY A 36 10.47 -14.05 6.37
C GLY A 36 9.09 -13.94 5.72
N GLY A 37 8.99 -13.26 4.57
CA GLY A 37 7.75 -13.16 3.79
C GLY A 37 7.36 -14.46 3.05
N LYS A 38 8.27 -15.44 3.01
CA LYS A 38 8.06 -16.74 2.35
C LYS A 38 7.67 -17.84 3.35
N GLN A 39 7.58 -17.51 4.63
CA GLN A 39 7.13 -18.42 5.67
C GLN A 39 5.60 -18.38 5.78
N ASP A 40 4.98 -19.53 6.08
CA ASP A 40 3.52 -19.61 6.24
C ASP A 40 3.01 -18.79 7.45
N THR A 41 3.86 -18.61 8.46
CA THR A 41 3.55 -17.82 9.65
C THR A 41 4.75 -16.98 10.06
N LEU A 42 4.47 -15.81 10.63
CA LEU A 42 5.48 -14.89 11.12
C LEU A 42 5.09 -14.39 12.51
N ARG A 43 6.05 -14.40 13.43
CA ARG A 43 5.90 -13.73 14.73
C ARG A 43 6.65 -12.41 14.71
N ILE A 44 5.93 -11.33 15.01
CA ILE A 44 6.49 -9.99 15.20
C ILE A 44 6.14 -9.54 16.61
N THR A 45 7.12 -9.02 17.33
CA THR A 45 6.86 -8.32 18.58
C THR A 45 6.39 -6.91 18.25
N SER A 46 5.15 -6.58 18.61
CA SER A 46 4.64 -5.21 18.59
C SER A 46 5.16 -4.45 19.82
N GLY A 47 5.44 -3.16 19.68
CA GLY A 47 6.25 -2.42 20.66
C GLY A 47 5.80 -0.99 20.95
N HIS A 48 4.52 -0.72 21.26
CA HIS A 48 4.03 0.63 21.59
C HIS A 48 3.48 0.73 23.03
N ALA A 49 3.35 1.97 23.51
CA ALA A 49 2.64 2.25 24.75
C ALA A 49 1.12 2.27 24.49
N VAL A 50 0.35 1.67 25.38
CA VAL A 50 -1.13 1.75 25.35
C VAL A 50 -1.57 3.01 26.10
N HIS A 51 -2.43 3.81 25.48
CA HIS A 51 -2.95 5.03 26.07
C HIS A 51 -4.40 4.85 26.54
N TYR A 52 -4.61 4.90 27.86
CA TYR A 52 -5.93 4.97 28.49
C TYR A 52 -6.31 6.42 28.76
N ASP A 53 -7.51 6.80 28.35
CA ASP A 53 -8.11 8.09 28.68
C ASP A 53 -9.42 7.84 29.44
N TRP A 54 -9.38 8.08 30.76
CA TRP A 54 -10.52 7.89 31.66
C TRP A 54 -11.42 9.13 31.75
N THR A 55 -11.02 10.24 31.12
CA THR A 55 -11.84 11.44 31.09
C THR A 55 -13.02 11.27 30.12
N TYR A 56 -12.83 10.43 29.08
CA TYR A 56 -13.74 10.29 27.94
C TYR A 56 -14.05 11.64 27.28
N GLU A 57 -13.15 12.61 27.45
CA GLU A 57 -13.30 13.95 26.91
C GLU A 57 -12.90 13.96 25.43
N ASN A 58 -13.68 14.68 24.62
CA ASN A 58 -13.40 14.84 23.19
C ASN A 58 -12.41 15.99 22.99
N THR A 59 -11.19 15.84 23.52
CA THR A 59 -10.12 16.86 23.47
C THR A 59 -9.35 16.86 22.15
N GLY A 60 -9.51 15.81 21.33
CA GLY A 60 -8.91 15.71 20.01
C GLY A 60 -9.61 16.54 18.93
N ASN A 61 -9.15 16.39 17.69
CA ASN A 61 -9.75 17.08 16.56
C ASN A 61 -11.22 16.65 16.35
N PRO A 62 -12.19 17.57 16.26
CA PRO A 62 -13.61 17.24 16.11
C PRO A 62 -13.95 16.49 14.82
N GLU A 63 -13.06 16.49 13.82
CA GLU A 63 -13.22 15.69 12.59
C GLU A 63 -13.20 14.18 12.87
N PHE A 64 -12.50 13.69 13.90
CA PHE A 64 -12.51 12.26 14.26
C PHE A 64 -13.93 11.74 14.52
N LYS A 65 -14.73 12.53 15.26
CA LYS A 65 -16.13 12.18 15.53
C LYS A 65 -16.98 12.17 14.27
N LYS A 66 -16.73 13.09 13.33
CA LYS A 66 -17.44 13.13 12.05
C LYS A 66 -17.09 11.92 11.20
N LEU A 67 -15.79 11.58 11.11
CA LEU A 67 -15.31 10.37 10.46
C LEU A 67 -15.96 9.12 11.07
N TYR A 68 -15.96 8.99 12.39
CA TYR A 68 -16.59 7.86 13.09
C TYR A 68 -18.07 7.71 12.71
N ARG A 69 -18.84 8.81 12.75
CA ARG A 69 -20.26 8.78 12.38
C ARG A 69 -20.50 8.49 10.91
N ARG A 70 -19.58 8.85 10.02
CA ARG A 70 -19.65 8.50 8.59
C ARG A 70 -19.36 7.02 8.39
N ALA A 71 -18.23 6.52 8.92
CA ALA A 71 -17.84 5.12 8.82
C ALA A 71 -18.90 4.18 9.41
N TYR A 72 -19.43 4.52 10.59
CA TYR A 72 -20.49 3.72 11.24
C TYR A 72 -21.77 3.60 10.40
N LYS A 73 -22.13 4.65 9.64
CA LYS A 73 -23.32 4.64 8.77
C LYS A 73 -23.07 3.98 7.41
N ALA A 74 -21.81 3.89 6.99
CA ALA A 74 -21.40 3.40 5.68
C ALA A 74 -20.96 1.92 5.70
N GLN A 75 -21.23 1.20 6.80
CA GLN A 75 -20.93 -0.22 6.91
C GLN A 75 -21.68 -1.03 5.83
N TRP A 76 -21.04 -2.09 5.36
CA TRP A 76 -21.52 -3.00 4.33
C TRP A 76 -21.18 -4.45 4.68
N ASP A 77 -21.94 -5.42 4.16
CA ASP A 77 -21.68 -6.85 4.43
C ASP A 77 -20.89 -7.48 3.28
N ALA A 78 -19.87 -8.26 3.61
CA ALA A 78 -19.09 -9.01 2.63
C ALA A 78 -19.96 -9.99 1.85
N GLU A 79 -21.04 -10.53 2.45
CA GLU A 79 -21.96 -11.46 1.79
C GLU A 79 -22.87 -10.79 0.76
N ASP A 80 -23.05 -9.47 0.81
CA ASP A 80 -23.89 -8.73 -0.14
C ASP A 80 -23.21 -8.56 -1.52
N LEU A 81 -21.90 -8.85 -1.62
CA LEU A 81 -21.17 -8.86 -2.88
C LEU A 81 -21.70 -9.98 -3.81
N PRO A 82 -21.64 -9.80 -5.14
CA PRO A 82 -22.22 -10.74 -6.10
C PRO A 82 -21.35 -12.00 -6.29
N TRP A 83 -21.15 -12.78 -5.22
CA TRP A 83 -20.28 -13.96 -5.21
C TRP A 83 -20.74 -15.09 -6.14
N THR A 84 -21.97 -15.07 -6.62
CA THR A 84 -22.49 -16.04 -7.60
C THR A 84 -21.92 -15.83 -9.01
N GLU A 85 -21.32 -14.67 -9.28
CA GLU A 85 -20.68 -14.39 -10.57
C GLU A 85 -19.54 -15.36 -10.86
N SER A 86 -19.47 -15.83 -12.11
CA SER A 86 -18.35 -16.67 -12.58
C SER A 86 -17.22 -15.78 -13.06
N VAL A 87 -16.00 -16.08 -12.62
CA VAL A 87 -14.80 -15.33 -13.00
C VAL A 87 -13.97 -16.17 -13.96
N ASP A 88 -13.85 -15.72 -15.21
CA ASP A 88 -13.00 -16.35 -16.23
C ASP A 88 -11.61 -15.70 -16.18
N THR A 89 -10.66 -16.42 -15.58
CA THR A 89 -9.30 -15.91 -15.33
C THR A 89 -8.40 -15.94 -16.57
N GLY A 90 -8.78 -16.69 -17.60
CA GLY A 90 -8.02 -16.86 -18.84
C GLY A 90 -8.59 -16.06 -20.02
N ASN A 91 -9.59 -15.21 -19.83
CA ASN A 91 -10.23 -14.54 -20.96
C ASN A 91 -9.40 -13.36 -21.50
N LEU A 92 -8.72 -13.51 -22.63
CA LEU A 92 -7.99 -12.38 -23.25
C LEU A 92 -8.90 -11.31 -23.89
N GLU A 93 -10.14 -11.65 -24.25
CA GLU A 93 -11.08 -10.72 -24.88
C GLU A 93 -11.79 -9.84 -23.83
N LYS A 94 -12.09 -10.43 -22.67
CA LYS A 94 -12.71 -9.78 -21.51
C LYS A 94 -11.88 -10.05 -20.25
N PRO A 95 -10.63 -9.56 -20.19
CA PRO A 95 -9.76 -9.85 -19.08
C PRO A 95 -10.21 -9.10 -17.82
N ILE A 96 -9.97 -9.71 -16.65
CA ILE A 96 -10.19 -9.05 -15.34
C ILE A 96 -9.39 -7.74 -15.27
N PHE A 97 -8.18 -7.75 -15.82
CA PHE A 97 -7.33 -6.57 -15.93
C PHE A 97 -6.65 -6.56 -17.30
N PRO A 98 -6.56 -5.42 -18.03
CA PRO A 98 -6.13 -5.47 -19.43
C PRO A 98 -4.70 -5.97 -19.62
N GLU A 99 -4.50 -6.90 -20.54
CA GLU A 99 -3.18 -7.52 -20.79
C GLU A 99 -2.09 -6.52 -21.17
N LYS A 100 -2.45 -5.39 -21.78
CA LYS A 100 -1.48 -4.32 -22.07
C LYS A 100 -0.77 -3.76 -20.83
N TYR A 101 -1.32 -3.96 -19.62
CA TYR A 101 -0.70 -3.57 -18.36
C TYR A 101 0.16 -4.69 -17.74
N VAL A 102 0.21 -5.87 -18.35
CA VAL A 102 1.10 -6.96 -17.94
C VAL A 102 2.54 -6.54 -18.25
N PRO A 103 3.46 -6.60 -17.27
CA PRO A 103 4.87 -6.31 -17.49
C PRO A 103 5.47 -7.17 -18.61
N GLY A 104 6.20 -6.53 -19.52
CA GLY A 104 6.79 -7.19 -20.69
C GLY A 104 5.87 -7.27 -21.90
N PHE A 105 4.58 -6.93 -21.79
CA PHE A 105 3.67 -6.92 -22.94
C PHE A 105 4.21 -6.05 -24.09
N GLY A 106 4.13 -6.58 -25.31
CA GLY A 106 4.64 -5.91 -26.52
C GLY A 106 6.14 -6.03 -26.75
N GLN A 107 6.91 -6.60 -25.81
CA GLN A 107 8.33 -6.88 -26.01
C GLN A 107 8.53 -8.15 -26.86
N SER A 108 9.70 -8.25 -27.51
CA SER A 108 10.03 -9.39 -28.38
C SER A 108 10.05 -10.73 -27.66
N PHE A 109 10.38 -10.74 -26.36
CA PHE A 109 10.41 -11.93 -25.51
C PHE A 109 9.03 -12.32 -24.96
N TYR A 110 8.02 -11.46 -25.09
CA TYR A 110 6.69 -11.76 -24.57
C TYR A 110 6.04 -12.89 -25.39
N PRO A 111 5.44 -13.91 -24.73
CA PRO A 111 4.89 -15.06 -25.44
C PRO A 111 3.84 -14.68 -26.49
N LYS A 112 3.93 -15.32 -27.65
CA LYS A 112 2.91 -15.23 -28.71
C LYS A 112 1.81 -16.28 -28.55
N ASP A 113 2.14 -17.39 -27.89
CA ASP A 113 1.20 -18.48 -27.61
C ASP A 113 0.04 -17.98 -26.73
N LYS A 114 -1.19 -18.32 -27.12
CA LYS A 114 -2.40 -17.86 -26.44
C LYS A 114 -2.48 -18.40 -25.01
N ALA A 115 -2.28 -19.70 -24.83
CA ALA A 115 -2.42 -20.34 -23.51
C ALA A 115 -1.39 -19.79 -22.50
N MET A 116 -0.16 -19.55 -22.95
CA MET A 116 0.86 -18.90 -22.11
C MET A 116 0.48 -17.47 -21.74
N ARG A 117 -0.06 -16.68 -22.68
CA ARG A 117 -0.53 -15.32 -22.40
C ARG A 117 -1.67 -15.30 -21.37
N GLU A 118 -2.63 -16.21 -21.50
CA GLU A 118 -3.72 -16.38 -20.53
C GLU A 118 -3.19 -16.72 -19.13
N THR A 119 -2.19 -17.60 -19.06
CA THR A 119 -1.53 -17.99 -17.80
C THR A 119 -0.80 -16.81 -17.16
N ILE A 120 -0.04 -16.03 -17.93
CA ILE A 120 0.69 -14.85 -17.42
C ILE A 120 -0.29 -13.76 -16.97
N LEU A 121 -1.36 -13.54 -17.73
CA LEU A 121 -2.40 -12.57 -17.39
C LEU A 121 -3.05 -12.92 -16.05
N HIS A 122 -3.52 -14.17 -15.91
CA HIS A 122 -4.09 -14.68 -14.66
C HIS A 122 -3.12 -14.53 -13.49
N SER A 123 -1.85 -14.87 -13.72
CA SER A 123 -0.78 -14.77 -12.72
C SER A 123 -0.53 -13.34 -12.28
N THR A 124 -0.54 -12.40 -13.22
CA THR A 124 -0.30 -10.99 -12.94
C THR A 124 -1.41 -10.39 -12.09
N ILE A 125 -2.69 -10.61 -12.43
CA ILE A 125 -3.80 -10.11 -11.60
C ILE A 125 -3.84 -10.81 -10.23
N SER A 126 -3.55 -12.11 -10.19
CA SER A 126 -3.44 -12.85 -8.92
C SER A 126 -2.34 -12.30 -8.04
N TRP A 127 -1.17 -11.98 -8.61
CA TRP A 127 -0.07 -11.35 -7.89
C TRP A 127 -0.50 -9.99 -7.33
N MET A 128 -1.11 -9.13 -8.15
CA MET A 128 -1.55 -7.80 -7.71
C MET A 128 -2.53 -7.89 -6.52
N LEU A 129 -3.57 -8.72 -6.64
CA LEU A 129 -4.56 -8.88 -5.57
C LEU A 129 -3.97 -9.59 -4.35
N SER A 130 -3.01 -10.51 -4.52
CA SER A 130 -2.27 -11.10 -3.39
C SER A 130 -1.52 -10.03 -2.61
N GLN A 131 -0.82 -9.12 -3.31
CA GLN A 131 -0.12 -8.02 -2.65
C GLN A 131 -1.07 -7.07 -1.94
N PHE A 132 -2.30 -6.89 -2.42
CA PHE A 132 -3.33 -6.13 -1.72
C PHE A 132 -3.77 -6.84 -0.45
N LEU A 133 -4.16 -8.11 -0.53
CA LEU A 133 -4.50 -8.92 0.65
C LEU A 133 -3.43 -8.84 1.76
N HIS A 134 -2.14 -8.95 1.40
CA HIS A 134 -1.06 -8.84 2.38
C HIS A 134 -0.96 -7.43 2.99
N GLY A 135 -1.25 -6.40 2.19
CA GLY A 135 -1.39 -5.02 2.66
C GLY A 135 -2.52 -4.89 3.67
N GLU A 136 -3.72 -5.37 3.34
CA GLU A 136 -4.91 -5.29 4.20
C GLU A 136 -4.75 -6.08 5.49
N GLN A 137 -4.07 -7.24 5.44
CA GLN A 137 -3.76 -7.98 6.66
C GLN A 137 -2.81 -7.20 7.57
N GLY A 138 -1.82 -6.53 6.99
CA GLY A 138 -0.97 -5.60 7.73
C GLY A 138 -1.74 -4.40 8.28
N ALA A 139 -2.65 -3.84 7.48
CA ALA A 139 -3.54 -2.75 7.87
C ALA A 139 -4.44 -3.14 9.05
N LEU A 140 -5.02 -4.34 9.03
CA LEU A 140 -5.82 -4.88 10.13
C LEU A 140 -5.04 -4.89 11.46
N TYR A 141 -3.82 -5.41 11.45
CA TYR A 141 -3.02 -5.48 12.67
C TYR A 141 -2.62 -4.09 13.16
N ILE A 142 -2.15 -3.23 12.26
CA ILE A 142 -1.71 -1.88 12.63
C ILE A 142 -2.92 -1.01 13.02
N ALA A 143 -4.10 -1.19 12.43
CA ALA A 143 -5.33 -0.54 12.87
C ALA A 143 -5.62 -0.87 14.34
N GLY A 144 -5.48 -2.13 14.75
CA GLY A 144 -5.57 -2.53 16.16
C GLY A 144 -4.57 -1.78 17.05
N GLU A 145 -3.31 -1.69 16.62
CA GLU A 145 -2.28 -0.94 17.34
C GLU A 145 -2.57 0.57 17.40
N THR A 146 -3.13 1.17 16.34
CA THR A 146 -3.49 2.59 16.33
C THR A 146 -4.60 2.91 17.33
N VAL A 147 -5.56 1.99 17.53
CA VAL A 147 -6.59 2.11 18.59
C VAL A 147 -5.94 2.13 19.97
N GLU A 148 -4.95 1.27 20.22
CA GLU A 148 -4.24 1.23 21.50
C GLU A 148 -3.36 2.48 21.72
N ALA A 149 -2.62 2.90 20.68
CA ALA A 149 -1.55 3.88 20.79
C ALA A 149 -2.00 5.35 20.64
N THR A 150 -3.08 5.63 19.91
CA THR A 150 -3.51 7.02 19.66
C THR A 150 -3.90 7.73 20.96
N PRO A 151 -3.53 9.02 21.15
CA PRO A 151 -3.79 9.73 22.40
C PRO A 151 -5.22 10.25 22.53
N TRP A 152 -5.99 10.33 21.44
CA TRP A 152 -7.32 10.96 21.45
C TRP A 152 -8.45 9.93 21.51
N PHE A 153 -9.39 10.12 22.43
CA PHE A 153 -10.53 9.20 22.59
C PHE A 153 -11.38 9.04 21.32
N ASP A 154 -11.81 10.15 20.68
CA ASP A 154 -12.59 10.08 19.43
C ASP A 154 -11.80 9.43 18.27
N ALA A 155 -10.46 9.55 18.26
CA ALA A 155 -9.62 8.87 17.30
C ALA A 155 -9.63 7.35 17.51
N LYS A 156 -9.71 6.87 18.75
CA LYS A 156 -9.87 5.43 19.07
C LYS A 156 -11.22 4.91 18.58
N LEU A 157 -12.29 5.69 18.76
CA LEU A 157 -13.62 5.30 18.28
C LEU A 157 -13.63 5.14 16.76
N TYR A 158 -13.04 6.07 16.03
CA TYR A 158 -12.85 5.89 14.59
C TYR A 158 -11.94 4.71 14.25
N GLY A 159 -10.78 4.58 14.90
CA GLY A 159 -9.86 3.47 14.64
C GLY A 159 -10.52 2.10 14.83
N SER A 160 -11.48 1.98 15.75
CA SER A 160 -12.25 0.74 15.92
C SER A 160 -13.11 0.37 14.72
N THR A 161 -13.63 1.35 13.96
CA THR A 161 -14.35 1.07 12.71
C THR A 161 -13.36 0.66 11.62
N GLN A 162 -12.17 1.27 11.58
CA GLN A 162 -11.14 0.83 10.64
C GLN A 162 -10.75 -0.64 10.87
N VAL A 163 -10.60 -1.10 12.12
CA VAL A 163 -10.33 -2.52 12.39
C VAL A 163 -11.40 -3.44 11.79
N VAL A 164 -12.67 -3.04 11.83
CA VAL A 164 -13.77 -3.79 11.18
C VAL A 164 -13.67 -3.72 9.66
N ASP A 165 -13.36 -2.54 9.11
CA ASP A 165 -13.17 -2.32 7.68
C ASP A 165 -12.04 -3.22 7.15
N GLU A 166 -10.86 -3.21 7.76
CA GLU A 166 -9.72 -4.05 7.34
C GLU A 166 -9.97 -5.55 7.53
N GLY A 167 -10.71 -5.95 8.57
CA GLY A 167 -11.15 -7.33 8.75
C GLY A 167 -11.98 -7.80 7.54
N ARG A 168 -12.92 -6.97 7.08
CA ARG A 168 -13.71 -7.23 5.88
C ARG A 168 -12.87 -7.19 4.62
N HIS A 169 -11.90 -6.29 4.49
CA HIS A 169 -10.99 -6.24 3.34
C HIS A 169 -10.19 -7.55 3.19
N VAL A 170 -9.63 -8.06 4.29
CA VAL A 170 -8.95 -9.36 4.32
C VAL A 170 -9.90 -10.49 3.93
N GLU A 171 -11.12 -10.48 4.47
CA GLU A 171 -12.15 -11.48 4.14
C GLU A 171 -12.48 -11.51 2.64
N VAL A 172 -12.80 -10.37 2.04
CA VAL A 172 -13.22 -10.31 0.64
C VAL A 172 -12.07 -10.58 -0.33
N PHE A 173 -10.87 -10.04 -0.09
CA PHE A 173 -9.73 -10.32 -0.97
C PHE A 173 -9.27 -11.77 -0.87
N SER A 174 -9.23 -12.34 0.35
CA SER A 174 -8.87 -13.76 0.51
C SER A 174 -9.90 -14.68 -0.13
N ARG A 175 -11.21 -14.42 0.06
CA ARG A 175 -12.28 -15.20 -0.61
C ARG A 175 -12.17 -15.09 -2.13
N TYR A 176 -11.94 -13.90 -2.69
CA TYR A 176 -11.78 -13.73 -4.13
C TYR A 176 -10.55 -14.50 -4.65
N LEU A 177 -9.40 -14.38 -3.98
CA LEU A 177 -8.17 -15.09 -4.35
C LEU A 177 -8.30 -16.61 -4.25
N LEU A 178 -8.92 -17.12 -3.18
CA LEU A 178 -9.00 -18.56 -2.93
C LEU A 178 -10.11 -19.25 -3.72
N THR A 179 -11.22 -18.57 -4.01
CA THR A 179 -12.38 -19.18 -4.67
C THR A 179 -12.52 -18.84 -6.15
N LYS A 180 -12.11 -17.63 -6.57
CA LYS A 180 -12.24 -17.14 -7.95
C LYS A 180 -10.95 -17.28 -8.74
N LEU A 181 -9.83 -16.79 -8.19
CA LEU A 181 -8.53 -16.88 -8.86
C LEU A 181 -7.83 -18.22 -8.60
N GLN A 182 -8.01 -18.80 -7.42
CA GLN A 182 -7.35 -20.03 -6.98
C GLN A 182 -5.81 -19.97 -7.10
N LYS A 183 -5.25 -18.77 -6.96
CA LYS A 183 -3.81 -18.50 -7.02
C LYS A 183 -3.45 -17.39 -6.05
N LEU A 184 -2.47 -17.67 -5.17
CA LEU A 184 -1.98 -16.75 -4.17
C LEU A 184 -0.46 -16.66 -4.27
N TYR A 185 0.07 -15.44 -4.28
CA TYR A 185 1.50 -15.17 -4.21
C TYR A 185 1.90 -14.81 -2.78
N HIS A 186 3.14 -15.12 -2.40
CA HIS A 186 3.73 -14.63 -1.16
C HIS A 186 3.83 -13.10 -1.15
N VAL A 187 3.94 -12.53 0.06
CA VAL A 187 4.15 -11.09 0.22
C VAL A 187 5.48 -10.68 -0.42
N ASN A 188 5.45 -9.59 -1.19
CA ASN A 188 6.64 -9.00 -1.77
C ASN A 188 7.59 -8.50 -0.67
N ASP A 189 8.89 -8.70 -0.86
CA ASP A 189 9.88 -8.36 0.16
C ASP A 189 9.87 -6.87 0.56
N ASN A 190 9.64 -5.94 -0.38
CA ASN A 190 9.54 -4.52 -0.03
C ASN A 190 8.32 -4.25 0.87
N LEU A 191 7.17 -4.86 0.56
CA LEU A 191 5.97 -4.72 1.39
C LEU A 191 6.19 -5.34 2.78
N PHE A 192 6.81 -6.52 2.84
CA PHE A 192 7.17 -7.17 4.09
C PHE A 192 8.02 -6.26 4.98
N VAL A 193 9.06 -5.63 4.41
CA VAL A 193 9.95 -4.73 5.15
C VAL A 193 9.19 -3.56 5.76
N ILE A 194 8.30 -2.95 4.98
CA ILE A 194 7.48 -1.82 5.43
C ILE A 194 6.53 -2.27 6.55
N LEU A 195 5.74 -3.32 6.32
CA LEU A 195 4.77 -3.82 7.31
C LEU A 195 5.44 -4.20 8.62
N ARG A 196 6.54 -4.95 8.55
CA ARG A 196 7.30 -5.36 9.73
C ARG A 196 7.91 -4.16 10.46
N SER A 197 8.42 -3.17 9.74
CA SER A 197 8.98 -1.95 10.35
C SER A 197 7.92 -1.13 11.09
N ILE A 198 6.72 -1.02 10.54
CA ILE A 198 5.64 -0.25 11.17
C ILE A 198 5.12 -0.98 12.42
N THR A 199 4.89 -2.29 12.28
CA THR A 199 4.41 -3.16 13.38
C THR A 199 5.39 -3.14 14.55
N SER A 200 6.70 -3.29 14.27
CA SER A 200 7.74 -3.32 15.30
C SER A 200 8.06 -1.94 15.88
N GLY A 201 7.62 -0.86 15.23
CA GLY A 201 7.89 0.51 15.66
C GLY A 201 7.08 0.88 16.90
N SER A 202 7.66 1.76 17.74
CA SER A 202 7.05 2.13 19.02
C SER A 202 6.23 3.41 19.01
N ASP A 203 6.53 4.30 18.06
CA ASP A 203 5.91 5.61 17.99
C ASP A 203 4.55 5.53 17.30
N TRP A 204 3.50 5.98 17.98
CA TRP A 204 2.16 6.02 17.42
C TRP A 204 2.13 6.83 16.11
N ASP A 205 2.87 7.93 16.03
CA ASP A 205 2.90 8.79 14.86
C ASP A 205 3.55 8.12 13.64
N LEU A 206 4.51 7.22 13.87
CA LEU A 206 5.10 6.41 12.81
C LEU A 206 4.13 5.35 12.31
N LYS A 207 3.31 4.76 13.19
CA LYS A 207 2.26 3.82 12.81
C LYS A 207 1.21 4.46 11.90
N PHE A 208 0.74 5.65 12.28
CA PHE A 208 -0.16 6.45 11.45
C PHE A 208 0.48 6.89 10.13
N LEU A 209 1.72 7.39 10.17
CA LEU A 209 2.42 7.82 8.96
C LEU A 209 2.58 6.64 8.00
N GLY A 210 3.12 5.52 8.48
CA GLY A 210 3.39 4.34 7.68
C GLY A 210 2.13 3.70 7.11
N MET A 211 1.11 3.47 7.92
CA MET A 211 -0.10 2.80 7.45
C MET A 211 -1.01 3.77 6.69
N GLN A 212 -1.47 4.80 7.38
CA GLN A 212 -2.57 5.65 6.90
C GLN A 212 -2.16 6.57 5.75
N ILE A 213 -0.91 7.04 5.74
CA ILE A 213 -0.44 7.97 4.70
C ILE A 213 0.34 7.24 3.61
N MET A 214 1.26 6.34 3.98
CA MET A 214 2.13 5.70 3.00
C MET A 214 1.47 4.48 2.34
N ILE A 215 1.00 3.49 3.12
CA ILE A 215 0.44 2.25 2.55
C ILE A 215 -0.94 2.51 1.96
N GLU A 216 -1.90 2.97 2.75
CA GLU A 216 -3.28 3.19 2.32
C GLU A 216 -3.35 4.29 1.24
N GLY A 217 -2.56 5.36 1.39
CA GLY A 217 -2.47 6.41 0.38
C GLY A 217 -2.01 5.89 -1.00
N LEU A 218 -1.12 4.90 -1.03
CA LEU A 218 -0.73 4.21 -2.27
C LEU A 218 -1.78 3.19 -2.71
N ALA A 219 -2.36 2.44 -1.76
CA ALA A 219 -3.39 1.43 -2.00
C ALA A 219 -4.59 2.05 -2.71
N LEU A 220 -5.04 3.22 -2.26
CA LEU A 220 -6.13 3.98 -2.87
C LEU A 220 -5.88 4.28 -4.36
N GLY A 221 -4.64 4.64 -4.72
CA GLY A 221 -4.24 4.81 -6.12
C GLY A 221 -4.23 3.49 -6.90
N ALA A 222 -3.81 2.39 -6.26
CA ALA A 222 -3.73 1.07 -6.86
C ALA A 222 -5.12 0.46 -7.12
N PHE A 223 -6.00 0.51 -6.12
CA PHE A 223 -7.39 0.08 -6.20
C PHE A 223 -8.15 0.88 -7.24
N GLY A 224 -8.03 2.22 -7.22
CA GLY A 224 -8.66 3.09 -8.22
C GLY A 224 -8.24 2.74 -9.65
N MET A 225 -6.97 2.37 -9.85
CA MET A 225 -6.46 1.95 -11.15
C MET A 225 -7.09 0.61 -11.59
N ILE A 226 -7.13 -0.42 -10.74
CA ILE A 226 -7.79 -1.68 -11.12
C ILE A 226 -9.28 -1.44 -11.35
N TYR A 227 -9.95 -0.71 -10.47
CA TYR A 227 -11.38 -0.39 -10.57
C TYR A 227 -11.73 0.27 -11.91
N LYS A 228 -10.89 1.22 -12.35
CA LYS A 228 -11.06 1.93 -13.62
C LYS A 228 -11.03 0.99 -14.84
N TYR A 229 -10.16 -0.02 -14.82
CA TYR A 229 -9.93 -0.87 -15.99
C TYR A 229 -10.60 -2.24 -15.93
N THR A 230 -10.96 -2.73 -14.74
CA THR A 230 -11.70 -3.98 -14.60
C THR A 230 -13.13 -3.81 -15.10
N HIS A 231 -13.60 -4.85 -15.79
CA HIS A 231 -15.00 -5.03 -16.17
C HIS A 231 -15.61 -6.26 -15.49
N GLU A 232 -14.85 -6.95 -14.62
CA GLU A 232 -15.34 -8.09 -13.86
C GLU A 232 -16.27 -7.56 -12.74
N PRO A 233 -17.58 -7.86 -12.77
CA PRO A 233 -18.57 -7.23 -11.90
C PRO A 233 -18.30 -7.38 -10.40
N LEU A 234 -17.86 -8.56 -9.95
CA LEU A 234 -17.62 -8.84 -8.54
C LEU A 234 -16.45 -8.02 -8.00
N LEU A 235 -15.30 -8.06 -8.68
CA LEU A 235 -14.11 -7.29 -8.32
C LEU A 235 -14.39 -5.80 -8.41
N LYS A 236 -15.22 -5.35 -9.36
CA LYS A 236 -15.56 -3.94 -9.50
C LYS A 236 -16.38 -3.43 -8.31
N GLU A 237 -17.40 -4.16 -7.88
CA GLU A 237 -18.19 -3.76 -6.70
C GLU A 237 -17.36 -3.88 -5.41
N LEU A 238 -16.56 -4.94 -5.28
CA LEU A 238 -15.63 -5.10 -4.16
C LEU A 238 -14.69 -3.90 -4.04
N LEU A 239 -14.00 -3.53 -5.12
CA LEU A 239 -13.05 -2.41 -5.10
C LEU A 239 -13.74 -1.07 -4.81
N LYS A 240 -14.98 -0.87 -5.29
CA LYS A 240 -15.74 0.36 -5.00
C LYS A 240 -15.98 0.54 -3.51
N LEU A 241 -16.35 -0.54 -2.81
CA LEU A 241 -16.59 -0.50 -1.36
C LEU A 241 -15.28 -0.30 -0.58
N VAL A 242 -14.22 -1.05 -0.93
CA VAL A 242 -12.89 -0.90 -0.31
C VAL A 242 -12.35 0.52 -0.51
N ILE A 243 -12.40 1.07 -1.73
CA ILE A 243 -11.94 2.44 -2.02
C ILE A 243 -12.65 3.48 -1.15
N ALA A 244 -13.95 3.29 -0.88
CA ALA A 244 -14.71 4.21 -0.04
C ALA A 244 -14.28 4.15 1.43
N ASP A 245 -13.83 2.99 1.90
CA ASP A 245 -13.31 2.76 3.24
C ASP A 245 -11.89 3.36 3.37
N GLU A 246 -11.00 3.03 2.43
CA GLU A 246 -9.63 3.57 2.35
C GLU A 246 -9.56 5.09 2.28
N ALA A 247 -10.50 5.73 1.58
CA ALA A 247 -10.60 7.18 1.53
C ALA A 247 -10.70 7.81 2.93
N ARG A 248 -11.43 7.16 3.84
CA ARG A 248 -11.59 7.62 5.22
C ARG A 248 -10.37 7.30 6.05
N HIS A 249 -9.73 6.15 5.85
CA HIS A 249 -8.51 5.75 6.56
C HIS A 249 -7.37 6.76 6.30
N VAL A 250 -7.16 7.15 5.04
CA VAL A 250 -6.18 8.20 4.70
C VAL A 250 -6.57 9.57 5.29
N HIS A 251 -7.86 9.92 5.29
CA HIS A 251 -8.35 11.14 5.94
C HIS A 251 -8.04 11.13 7.44
N TYR A 252 -8.25 9.99 8.10
CA TYR A 252 -7.94 9.80 9.52
C TYR A 252 -6.46 10.02 9.81
N GLY A 253 -5.57 9.50 8.97
CA GLY A 253 -4.14 9.79 9.01
C GLY A 253 -3.83 11.29 8.93
N VAL A 254 -4.44 12.01 7.98
CA VAL A 254 -4.23 13.45 7.81
C VAL A 254 -4.67 14.23 9.04
N VAL A 255 -5.84 13.92 9.60
CA VAL A 255 -6.38 14.59 10.79
C VAL A 255 -5.49 14.35 12.00
N ALA A 256 -4.99 13.13 12.19
CA ALA A 256 -4.12 12.76 13.31
C ALA A 256 -2.73 13.40 13.22
N LEU A 257 -2.14 13.49 12.03
CA LEU A 257 -0.74 13.86 11.88
C LEU A 257 -0.50 15.34 11.62
N ARG A 258 -1.43 16.05 10.97
CA ARG A 258 -1.17 17.43 10.50
C ARG A 258 -0.77 18.37 11.63
N ASP A 259 -1.60 18.51 12.65
CA ASP A 259 -1.33 19.45 13.73
C ASP A 259 -0.14 18.97 14.59
N TYR A 260 -0.05 17.67 14.84
CA TYR A 260 1.08 17.07 15.55
C TYR A 260 2.43 17.37 14.88
N PHE A 261 2.54 17.16 13.56
CA PHE A 261 3.78 17.41 12.80
C PHE A 261 4.08 18.89 12.57
N THR A 262 3.06 19.74 12.46
CA THR A 262 3.27 21.17 12.16
C THR A 262 3.37 22.06 13.40
N LYS A 263 2.89 21.61 14.57
CA LYS A 263 2.77 22.45 15.77
C LYS A 263 3.35 21.83 17.04
N GLU A 264 3.38 20.51 17.17
CA GLU A 264 3.66 19.86 18.47
C GLU A 264 5.05 19.24 18.56
N ILE A 265 5.61 18.76 17.45
CA ILE A 265 6.95 18.14 17.45
C ILE A 265 8.06 19.13 17.09
N SER A 266 9.27 18.78 17.50
CA SER A 266 10.47 19.51 17.09
C SER A 266 10.75 19.35 15.59
N GLU A 267 11.42 20.34 15.01
CA GLU A 267 11.86 20.27 13.61
C GLU A 267 12.76 19.05 13.35
N SER A 268 13.60 18.66 14.31
CA SER A 268 14.44 17.46 14.21
C SER A 268 13.59 16.20 14.06
N LYS A 269 12.57 16.00 14.92
CA LYS A 269 11.69 14.83 14.82
C LYS A 269 10.91 14.86 13.50
N ARG A 270 10.49 16.03 13.04
CA ARG A 270 9.80 16.16 11.74
C ARG A 270 10.71 15.74 10.58
N ARG A 271 11.98 16.19 10.56
CA ARG A 271 12.96 15.79 9.55
C ARG A 271 13.22 14.28 9.55
N ASP A 272 13.23 13.65 10.72
CA ASP A 272 13.32 12.18 10.82
C ASP A 272 12.13 11.50 10.13
N ARG A 273 10.91 12.02 10.31
CA ARG A 273 9.71 11.50 9.62
C ARG A 273 9.71 11.77 8.12
N GLU A 274 10.20 12.93 7.67
CA GLU A 274 10.39 13.20 6.24
C GLU A 274 11.34 12.20 5.58
N ASP A 275 12.49 11.95 6.23
CA ASP A 275 13.50 11.03 5.73
C ASP A 275 12.97 9.60 5.71
N TRP A 276 12.27 9.16 6.76
CA TRP A 276 11.64 7.85 6.80
C TRP A 276 10.55 7.69 5.73
N ALA A 277 9.66 8.66 5.58
CA ALA A 277 8.61 8.63 4.55
C ALA A 277 9.20 8.59 3.13
N TYR A 278 10.31 9.28 2.89
CA TYR A 278 11.00 9.20 1.62
C TYR A 278 11.53 7.78 1.34
N GLU A 279 12.18 7.13 2.29
CA GLU A 279 12.68 5.77 2.07
C GLU A 279 11.55 4.74 1.89
N VAL A 280 10.45 4.90 2.62
CA VAL A 280 9.26 4.08 2.39
C VAL A 280 8.67 4.34 1.00
N SER A 281 8.68 5.57 0.49
CA SER A 281 8.27 5.87 -0.88
C SER A 281 9.11 5.11 -1.92
N VAL A 282 10.41 4.95 -1.67
CA VAL A 282 11.31 4.16 -2.54
C VAL A 282 10.93 2.68 -2.50
N LEU A 283 10.72 2.10 -1.31
CA LEU A 283 10.30 0.70 -1.17
C LEU A 283 8.94 0.44 -1.82
N LEU A 284 7.97 1.36 -1.64
CA LEU A 284 6.65 1.28 -2.27
C LEU A 284 6.73 1.38 -3.79
N ARG A 285 7.63 2.19 -4.34
CA ARG A 285 7.91 2.23 -5.78
C ARG A 285 8.46 0.88 -6.28
N ASN A 286 9.42 0.31 -5.55
CA ASN A 286 10.11 -0.92 -5.95
C ASN A 286 9.23 -2.17 -5.81
N ARG A 287 8.22 -2.16 -4.93
CA ARG A 287 7.19 -3.21 -4.83
C ARG A 287 6.55 -3.55 -6.18
N PHE A 288 6.44 -2.59 -7.10
CA PHE A 288 5.84 -2.77 -8.42
C PHE A 288 6.87 -3.02 -9.53
N GLN A 289 7.92 -3.78 -9.20
CA GLN A 289 8.89 -4.31 -10.17
C GLN A 289 8.48 -5.69 -10.72
N PHE A 290 7.43 -6.31 -10.16
CA PHE A 290 6.88 -7.60 -10.60
C PHE A 290 7.93 -8.71 -10.69
N MET A 291 8.79 -8.77 -9.67
CA MET A 291 9.93 -9.70 -9.67
C MET A 291 9.48 -11.16 -9.62
N GLU A 292 8.38 -11.46 -8.93
CA GLU A 292 7.82 -12.81 -8.84
C GLU A 292 7.29 -13.28 -10.21
N ILE A 293 6.64 -12.38 -10.97
CA ILE A 293 6.21 -12.65 -12.35
C ILE A 293 7.42 -12.81 -13.29
N TYR A 294 8.45 -11.97 -13.12
CA TYR A 294 9.71 -12.11 -13.85
C TYR A 294 10.37 -13.47 -13.60
N GLU A 295 10.51 -13.87 -12.34
CA GLU A 295 11.15 -15.13 -11.96
C GLU A 295 10.38 -16.33 -12.49
N GLU A 296 9.04 -16.30 -12.45
CA GLU A 296 8.19 -17.41 -12.90
C GLU A 296 8.15 -17.55 -14.43
N TYR A 297 8.15 -16.45 -15.19
CA TYR A 297 7.85 -16.48 -16.64
C TYR A 297 8.93 -15.92 -17.57
N PHE A 298 9.86 -15.08 -17.09
CA PHE A 298 10.70 -14.28 -17.98
C PHE A 298 12.21 -14.39 -17.71
N ALA A 299 12.62 -14.97 -16.57
CA ALA A 299 14.03 -15.09 -16.20
C ALA A 299 14.89 -15.90 -17.20
N HIS A 300 14.27 -16.76 -18.00
CA HIS A 300 14.93 -17.50 -19.07
C HIS A 300 15.17 -16.69 -20.35
N ALA A 301 14.49 -15.54 -20.51
CA ALA A 301 14.45 -14.79 -21.76
C ALA A 301 15.11 -13.40 -21.67
N ILE A 302 15.15 -12.80 -20.49
CA ILE A 302 15.75 -11.47 -20.26
C ILE A 302 16.46 -11.43 -18.90
N SER A 303 17.58 -10.71 -18.82
CA SER A 303 18.28 -10.55 -17.54
C SER A 303 17.49 -9.67 -16.58
N ARG A 304 17.71 -9.86 -15.27
CA ARG A 304 17.05 -9.09 -14.21
C ARG A 304 17.29 -7.59 -14.37
N THR A 305 18.52 -7.19 -14.68
CA THR A 305 18.89 -5.78 -14.88
C THR A 305 18.12 -5.16 -16.04
N GLU A 306 17.99 -5.89 -17.15
CA GLU A 306 17.23 -5.42 -18.32
C GLU A 306 15.73 -5.38 -18.03
N TRP A 307 15.19 -6.36 -17.29
CA TRP A 307 13.80 -6.34 -16.82
C TRP A 307 13.51 -5.09 -15.97
N LEU A 308 14.33 -4.84 -14.96
CA LEU A 308 14.16 -3.67 -14.07
C LEU A 308 14.23 -2.36 -14.87
N LYS A 309 15.19 -2.24 -15.79
CA LYS A 309 15.30 -1.07 -16.68
C LYS A 309 14.06 -0.92 -17.57
N MET A 310 13.54 -2.01 -18.11
CA MET A 310 12.34 -2.01 -18.93
C MET A 310 11.11 -1.58 -18.12
N VAL A 311 10.88 -2.16 -16.94
CA VAL A 311 9.76 -1.78 -16.06
C VAL A 311 9.86 -0.30 -15.69
N ASP A 312 11.06 0.19 -15.38
CA ASP A 312 11.27 1.59 -14.99
C ASP A 312 11.06 2.59 -16.14
N SER A 313 11.34 2.19 -17.38
CA SER A 313 11.21 3.05 -18.57
C SER A 313 9.90 2.88 -19.33
N SER A 314 9.12 1.83 -19.05
CA SER A 314 7.85 1.56 -19.71
C SER A 314 6.83 2.66 -19.42
N THR A 315 6.24 3.25 -20.46
CA THR A 315 5.20 4.28 -20.34
C THR A 315 3.99 3.78 -19.57
N ILE A 316 3.60 2.53 -19.80
CA ILE A 316 2.53 1.83 -19.08
C ILE A 316 2.82 1.76 -17.59
N MET A 317 4.08 1.45 -17.22
CA MET A 317 4.50 1.39 -15.82
C MET A 317 4.69 2.77 -15.19
N GLN A 318 5.08 3.77 -15.98
CA GLN A 318 5.14 5.17 -15.54
C GLN A 318 3.74 5.73 -15.28
N ASP A 319 2.75 5.39 -16.11
CA ASP A 319 1.34 5.73 -15.91
C ASP A 319 0.79 5.03 -14.67
N PHE A 320 1.07 3.74 -14.52
CA PHE A 320 0.70 2.97 -13.34
C PHE A 320 1.26 3.60 -12.06
N ARG A 321 2.57 3.88 -12.01
CA ARG A 321 3.21 4.59 -10.87
C ARG A 321 2.65 5.99 -10.67
N THR A 322 2.34 6.69 -11.76
CA THR A 322 1.71 8.01 -11.68
C THR A 322 0.40 7.92 -10.90
N GLN A 323 -0.47 6.96 -11.22
CA GLN A 323 -1.72 6.76 -10.47
C GLN A 323 -1.48 6.41 -9.01
N LEU A 324 -0.52 5.52 -8.73
CA LEU A 324 -0.17 5.12 -7.36
C LEU A 324 0.26 6.29 -6.46
N PHE A 325 1.12 7.18 -6.96
CA PHE A 325 1.68 8.28 -6.16
C PHE A 325 0.86 9.57 -6.17
N THR A 326 -0.16 9.66 -7.04
CA THR A 326 -1.05 10.83 -7.14
C THR A 326 -1.74 11.14 -5.81
N ARG A 327 -1.98 10.14 -4.96
CA ARG A 327 -2.65 10.31 -3.66
C ARG A 327 -1.70 10.44 -2.49
N MET A 328 -0.48 9.93 -2.58
CA MET A 328 0.49 9.99 -1.48
C MET A 328 1.10 11.39 -1.30
N VAL A 329 1.60 11.99 -2.38
CA VAL A 329 2.37 13.26 -2.31
C VAL A 329 1.54 14.44 -1.79
N PRO A 330 0.26 14.63 -2.20
CA PRO A 330 -0.60 15.65 -1.61
C PRO A 330 -0.78 15.50 -0.09
N ASN A 331 -0.93 14.26 0.39
CA ASN A 331 -1.10 14.01 1.82
C ASN A 331 0.19 14.29 2.61
N LEU A 332 1.36 13.90 2.07
CA LEU A 332 2.66 14.26 2.67
C LEU A 332 2.83 15.78 2.80
N LYS A 333 2.39 16.54 1.80
CA LYS A 333 2.37 18.01 1.86
C LYS A 333 1.39 18.51 2.92
N GLN A 334 0.17 17.98 2.94
CA GLN A 334 -0.89 18.38 3.85
C GLN A 334 -0.50 18.18 5.32
N ILE A 335 0.24 17.13 5.64
CA ILE A 335 0.73 16.86 7.00
C ILE A 335 2.09 17.54 7.32
N GLY A 336 2.64 18.31 6.38
CA GLY A 336 3.86 19.10 6.60
C GLY A 336 5.18 18.32 6.47
N LEU A 337 5.20 17.20 5.75
CA LEU A 337 6.40 16.39 5.48
C LEU A 337 6.97 16.56 4.05
N LEU A 338 6.55 17.60 3.32
CA LEU A 338 7.06 17.93 1.98
C LEU A 338 7.78 19.30 1.98
N SER A 339 8.77 19.48 2.85
CA SER A 339 9.58 20.70 2.90
C SER A 339 10.54 20.87 1.72
N ASP A 340 11.05 22.09 1.52
CA ASP A 340 12.09 22.42 0.52
C ASP A 340 13.31 21.51 0.59
N ARG A 341 13.63 20.98 1.78
CA ARG A 341 14.74 20.04 1.97
C ARG A 341 14.52 18.72 1.26
N ILE A 342 13.30 18.15 1.32
CA ILE A 342 13.02 16.80 0.83
C ILE A 342 12.45 16.81 -0.60
N ARG A 343 11.83 17.91 -1.04
CA ARG A 343 11.26 18.08 -2.39
C ARG A 343 12.19 17.64 -3.53
N PRO A 344 13.49 18.01 -3.57
CA PRO A 344 14.39 17.59 -4.64
C PRO A 344 14.53 16.07 -4.74
N LYS A 345 14.41 15.33 -3.62
CA LYS A 345 14.46 13.86 -3.66
C LYS A 345 13.21 13.27 -4.30
N TYR A 346 12.02 13.80 -3.96
CA TYR A 346 10.76 13.40 -4.60
C TYR A 346 10.72 13.79 -6.10
N GLU A 347 11.40 14.86 -6.49
CA GLU A 347 11.58 15.25 -7.88
C GLU A 347 12.44 14.24 -8.65
N GLN A 348 13.57 13.81 -8.06
CA GLN A 348 14.42 12.75 -8.63
C GLN A 348 13.69 11.41 -8.77
N LEU A 349 12.75 11.10 -7.87
CA LEU A 349 11.86 9.94 -8.00
C LEU A 349 10.77 10.10 -9.08
N GLY A 350 10.61 11.30 -9.65
CA GLY A 350 9.62 11.61 -10.68
C GLY A 350 8.18 11.75 -10.18
N ILE A 351 7.99 11.88 -8.86
CA ILE A 351 6.67 11.89 -8.21
C ILE A 351 6.30 13.25 -7.62
N LEU A 352 7.22 14.21 -7.52
CA LEU A 352 6.91 15.56 -7.01
C LEU A 352 5.81 16.27 -7.82
N LYS A 353 5.66 15.97 -9.11
CA LYS A 353 4.64 16.53 -10.01
C LYS A 353 3.19 16.44 -9.50
N PHE A 354 2.91 15.59 -8.51
CA PHE A 354 1.57 15.41 -7.91
C PHE A 354 1.27 16.33 -6.73
N GLU A 355 2.21 17.14 -6.26
CA GLU A 355 2.08 17.95 -5.03
C GLU A 355 0.95 18.99 -5.01
N HIS A 356 0.34 19.27 -6.17
CA HIS A 356 -0.76 20.21 -6.33
C HIS A 356 -2.14 19.50 -6.37
N GLY A 357 -2.15 18.17 -6.25
CA GLY A 357 -3.37 17.40 -6.08
C GLY A 357 -4.09 17.71 -4.76
N LYS A 358 -5.36 17.32 -4.68
CA LYS A 358 -6.13 17.40 -3.43
C LYS A 358 -5.67 16.33 -2.45
N SER A 359 -5.52 16.69 -1.18
CA SER A 359 -5.36 15.75 -0.07
C SER A 359 -6.66 15.02 0.27
N ALA A 360 -6.56 13.93 1.02
CA ALA A 360 -7.69 13.06 1.34
C ALA A 360 -8.81 13.78 2.12
N ASP A 361 -8.48 14.80 2.91
CA ASP A 361 -9.46 15.64 3.62
C ASP A 361 -10.29 16.55 2.70
N HIS A 362 -9.97 16.57 1.41
CA HIS A 362 -10.66 17.36 0.39
C HIS A 362 -11.24 16.50 -0.75
N LEU A 363 -11.29 15.18 -0.57
CA LEU A 363 -11.78 14.22 -1.56
C LEU A 363 -12.98 13.44 -1.03
N THR A 364 -13.91 13.13 -1.92
CA THR A 364 -15.02 12.19 -1.68
C THR A 364 -14.70 10.83 -2.29
N ALA A 365 -15.44 9.78 -1.90
CA ALA A 365 -15.34 8.47 -2.56
C ALA A 365 -15.65 8.57 -4.06
N GLU A 366 -16.61 9.42 -4.43
CA GLU A 366 -16.96 9.69 -5.83
C GLU A 366 -15.79 10.31 -6.62
N ASP A 367 -15.05 11.25 -6.03
CA ASP A 367 -13.83 11.82 -6.62
C ASP A 367 -12.69 10.80 -6.82
N LEU A 368 -12.79 9.64 -6.15
CA LEU A 368 -11.78 8.58 -6.16
C LEU A 368 -12.11 7.48 -7.18
N ILE A 369 -13.39 7.33 -7.52
CA ILE A 369 -13.90 6.34 -8.49
C ILE A 369 -14.29 6.94 -9.85
N ALA A 370 -14.34 8.29 -9.96
CA ALA A 370 -14.50 9.03 -11.21
C ALA A 370 -13.21 9.03 -12.05
#